data_AF-A0A9W9FRC6-F1
#
_entry.id   AF-A0A9W9FRC6-F1
#
_cell.length_a   1.000
_cell.length_b   1.000
_cell.length_c   1.000
_cell.angle_alpha   90.00
_cell.angle_beta   90.00
_cell.angle_gamma   90.00
#
_symmetry.space_group_name_H-M   'P 1'
#
loop_
_entity.id
_entity.type
_entity.pdbx_description
1 polymer ?
#
loop_
_entity_poly.entity_id
_entity_poly.type
_entity_poly.pdbx_seq_one_letter_code
_entity_poly.pdbx_strand_id
1 'polypeptide(L)'
;MATLLWHCCCAFLLAIAIIKEMATPSASTLATGERFYIYLSSEKNKKDPYLEVGDGTNSETFISKLPDKTIILTGPPAPTAATELHDEDKWVEWLKKIDDAAKYTLTIMPPKEKEGKESGKGEEDNKKTELKQFDFAFNTPTKLNFSSESSVLNNTFGDAAKNIEEPGFHNPRLYLGLKASDKTEVPLAKVWTWTGKAEDSIPDILKGLQVTPDSKLAPGHRNALWFNPEASSRVTVRLVFNLGDLGTLNSLGLGDLDISFTQADLVCRKVVSAGEAEGKTVPVTHGKTAISIDCNFGQYLELQGIMEFTEDAIGMSLLAKSKDPIPGALSWLTGVLGLKEGELGPLPKLFSQDPFKDVRFRRINVVVGTKPKVKLASFKLDVQVSAPIGQDPASGNKTLFLLSYTYIPSTGGLGTIQGKLWEDENPTLDPTYETWTDLEPIPAGTPLLPLQIKYLIPGYTIDNIPKTIPDTIERLFLTLNTEGVWFGAMVKAKAVPPGNVPQPNLGVIEVNASFKWGLSDFKLDLYAEAFIVPPASSTHKDPALLTGKLTYERTKASS
;
A
#
# COMPACT_ATOMS: atom_id res chain seq x y z
N MET A 1 2.10 -90.62 42.15
CA MET A 1 2.07 -89.28 41.51
C MET A 1 3.45 -88.65 41.71
N ALA A 2 4.53 -89.27 41.27
CA ALA A 2 4.94 -89.64 39.92
C ALA A 2 5.18 -88.41 39.02
N THR A 3 6.38 -87.80 39.01
CA THR A 3 7.58 -88.05 38.18
C THR A 3 7.54 -87.46 36.76
N LEU A 4 8.74 -87.10 36.27
CA LEU A 4 9.18 -86.96 34.86
C LEU A 4 8.82 -85.64 34.12
N LEU A 5 9.67 -85.03 33.27
CA LEU A 5 11.06 -85.27 32.88
C LEU A 5 11.54 -84.10 31.98
N TRP A 6 12.75 -83.66 32.27
CA TRP A 6 13.84 -83.23 31.39
C TRP A 6 13.84 -83.81 29.94
N HIS A 7 14.34 -83.03 28.97
CA HIS A 7 14.92 -83.39 27.65
C HIS A 7 14.01 -83.81 26.46
N CYS A 8 14.01 -82.97 25.40
CA CYS A 8 14.34 -83.30 23.99
C CYS A 8 14.09 -82.05 23.12
N CYS A 9 15.12 -81.33 22.66
CA CYS A 9 15.85 -81.54 21.39
C CYS A 9 14.98 -81.63 20.13
N CYS A 10 15.30 -80.71 19.19
CA CYS A 10 15.14 -80.81 17.74
C CYS A 10 13.72 -80.95 17.15
N ALA A 11 13.22 -79.84 16.60
CA ALA A 11 12.66 -79.70 15.25
C ALA A 11 11.54 -78.66 15.27
N PHE A 12 11.76 -77.51 14.64
CA PHE A 12 10.83 -76.74 13.80
C PHE A 12 11.42 -75.34 13.54
N LEU A 13 12.50 -75.34 12.76
CA LEU A 13 13.03 -74.16 12.05
C LEU A 13 13.01 -74.52 10.57
N LEU A 14 11.86 -74.34 9.91
CA LEU A 14 11.78 -74.13 8.46
C LEU A 14 10.36 -73.66 8.08
N ALA A 15 10.32 -72.58 7.29
CA ALA A 15 9.18 -72.06 6.54
C ALA A 15 8.04 -71.38 7.32
N ILE A 16 8.06 -70.04 7.37
CA ILE A 16 7.22 -69.15 6.55
C ILE A 16 7.89 -67.77 6.58
N ALA A 17 8.65 -67.49 5.52
CA ALA A 17 9.12 -66.16 5.17
C ALA A 17 8.23 -65.64 4.05
N ILE A 18 7.21 -64.84 4.40
CA ILE A 18 6.62 -63.82 3.52
C ILE A 18 6.27 -62.64 4.42
N ILE A 19 7.31 -61.89 4.83
CA ILE A 19 7.14 -60.51 5.25
C ILE A 19 7.09 -59.70 3.96
N LYS A 20 5.92 -59.15 3.69
CA LYS A 20 5.68 -58.20 2.61
C LYS A 20 6.41 -56.91 3.00
N GLU A 21 7.63 -56.74 2.49
CA GLU A 21 8.29 -55.44 2.43
C GLU A 21 7.37 -54.48 1.66
N MET A 22 6.63 -53.65 2.39
CA MET A 22 6.20 -52.37 1.84
C MET A 22 7.42 -51.47 1.92
N ALA A 23 8.16 -51.44 0.82
CA ALA A 23 9.17 -50.43 0.58
C ALA A 23 8.50 -49.05 0.67
N THR A 24 8.65 -48.38 1.81
CA THR A 24 8.80 -46.93 1.82
C THR A 24 9.94 -46.63 0.85
N PRO A 25 9.77 -45.78 -0.19
CA PRO A 25 10.91 -45.41 -1.00
C PRO A 25 11.92 -44.77 -0.05
N SER A 26 13.05 -45.45 0.12
CA SER A 26 14.26 -44.86 0.68
C SER A 26 14.42 -43.50 0.02
N ALA A 27 14.56 -42.45 0.83
CA ALA A 27 15.05 -41.18 0.33
C ALA A 27 16.32 -41.51 -0.46
N SER A 28 16.24 -41.45 -1.79
CA SER A 28 17.41 -41.64 -2.62
C SER A 28 18.37 -40.56 -2.19
N THR A 29 19.57 -40.96 -1.80
CA THR A 29 20.72 -40.09 -1.62
C THR A 29 21.08 -39.50 -2.98
N LEU A 30 20.22 -38.61 -3.47
CA LEU A 30 20.50 -37.73 -4.60
C LEU A 30 21.65 -36.83 -4.15
N ALA A 31 22.66 -36.72 -5.00
CA ALA A 31 23.81 -35.90 -4.71
C ALA A 31 23.39 -34.41 -4.67
N THR A 32 24.06 -33.62 -3.84
CA THR A 32 23.93 -32.16 -3.84
C THR A 32 24.22 -31.65 -5.25
N GLY A 33 23.22 -31.11 -5.96
CA GLY A 33 23.34 -30.68 -7.37
C GLY A 33 22.42 -31.41 -8.36
N GLU A 34 21.68 -32.44 -7.95
CA GLU A 34 20.62 -33.01 -8.79
C GLU A 34 19.33 -32.18 -8.71
N ARG A 35 18.81 -31.80 -9.89
CA ARG A 35 17.60 -30.97 -10.01
C ARG A 35 16.40 -31.72 -9.42
N PHE A 36 15.57 -31.00 -8.66
CA PHE A 36 14.30 -31.51 -8.17
C PHE A 36 13.18 -30.53 -8.50
N TYR A 37 12.03 -31.02 -8.97
CA TYR A 37 10.96 -30.16 -9.48
C TYR A 37 9.74 -30.17 -8.56
N ILE A 38 9.11 -29.02 -8.37
CA ILE A 38 7.80 -28.89 -7.73
C ILE A 38 6.81 -28.42 -8.79
N TYR A 39 5.81 -29.27 -9.06
CA TYR A 39 4.78 -29.04 -10.07
C TYR A 39 3.41 -28.86 -9.44
N LEU A 40 2.52 -28.20 -10.18
CA LEU A 40 1.08 -28.34 -9.97
C LEU A 40 0.65 -29.79 -10.25
N SER A 41 -0.28 -30.31 -9.47
CA SER A 41 -0.94 -31.60 -9.72
C SER A 41 -1.49 -31.70 -11.16
N SER A 42 -2.04 -30.60 -11.68
CA SER A 42 -2.63 -30.46 -13.01
C SER A 42 -1.62 -30.46 -14.15
N GLU A 43 -0.31 -30.35 -13.87
CA GLU A 43 0.73 -30.33 -14.89
C GLU A 43 0.91 -31.72 -15.52
N LYS A 44 0.92 -31.79 -16.85
CA LYS A 44 0.95 -33.07 -17.59
C LYS A 44 2.36 -33.54 -17.89
N ASN A 45 3.29 -32.61 -18.09
CA ASN A 45 4.65 -32.89 -18.55
C ASN A 45 5.67 -32.74 -17.41
N LYS A 46 5.53 -33.59 -16.38
CA LYS A 46 6.40 -33.57 -15.20
C LYS A 46 7.73 -34.27 -15.47
N LYS A 47 8.82 -33.74 -14.94
CA LYS A 47 10.18 -34.32 -15.02
C LYS A 47 10.57 -34.91 -13.67
N ASP A 48 11.08 -36.13 -13.67
CA ASP A 48 11.63 -36.75 -12.45
C ASP A 48 13.02 -36.19 -12.09
N PRO A 49 13.36 -36.12 -10.78
CA PRO A 49 12.49 -36.34 -9.62
C PRO A 49 11.59 -35.13 -9.32
N TYR A 50 10.34 -35.35 -8.92
CA TYR A 50 9.40 -34.26 -8.59
C TYR A 50 8.52 -34.48 -7.36
N LEU A 51 7.91 -33.38 -6.93
CA LEU A 51 6.84 -33.28 -5.93
C LEU A 51 5.65 -32.54 -6.53
N GLU A 52 4.43 -32.95 -6.19
CA GLU A 52 3.20 -32.23 -6.55
C GLU A 52 2.65 -31.45 -5.36
N VAL A 53 2.23 -30.20 -5.62
CA VAL A 53 1.44 -29.44 -4.65
C VAL A 53 -0.04 -29.79 -4.77
N GLY A 54 -0.74 -29.78 -3.63
CA GLY A 54 -2.15 -30.14 -3.58
C GLY A 54 -3.10 -29.08 -4.14
N ASP A 55 -4.18 -29.54 -4.78
CA ASP A 55 -5.25 -28.71 -5.33
C ASP A 55 -5.97 -27.89 -4.26
N GLY A 56 -6.30 -26.65 -4.60
CA GLY A 56 -7.00 -25.68 -3.77
C GLY A 56 -6.13 -24.99 -2.72
N THR A 57 -4.81 -25.19 -2.75
CA THR A 57 -3.87 -24.59 -1.78
C THR A 57 -3.35 -23.23 -2.24
N ASN A 58 -2.86 -22.41 -1.30
CA ASN A 58 -2.16 -21.17 -1.65
C ASN A 58 -0.86 -21.44 -2.41
N SER A 59 -0.23 -22.59 -2.13
CA SER A 59 0.94 -23.08 -2.86
C SER A 59 0.64 -23.33 -4.34
N GLU A 60 -0.46 -24.03 -4.64
CA GLU A 60 -0.94 -24.21 -6.01
C GLU A 60 -1.23 -22.87 -6.67
N THR A 61 -1.98 -22.00 -5.98
CA THR A 61 -2.35 -20.69 -6.52
C THR A 61 -1.10 -19.89 -6.86
N PHE A 62 -0.11 -19.83 -5.97
CA PHE A 62 1.16 -19.14 -6.21
C PHE A 62 1.92 -19.72 -7.41
N ILE A 63 2.18 -21.03 -7.42
CA ILE A 63 2.93 -21.69 -8.49
C ILE A 63 2.22 -21.50 -9.84
N SER A 64 0.88 -21.52 -9.87
CA SER A 64 0.10 -21.31 -11.10
C SER A 64 0.31 -19.96 -11.76
N LYS A 65 0.80 -18.96 -11.00
CA LYS A 65 1.10 -17.61 -11.51
C LYS A 65 2.55 -17.44 -11.93
N LEU A 66 3.44 -18.37 -11.59
CA LEU A 66 4.83 -18.32 -12.05
C LEU A 66 4.92 -18.56 -13.56
N PRO A 67 5.91 -17.98 -14.27
CA PRO A 67 6.04 -18.10 -15.73
C PRO A 67 6.02 -19.55 -16.23
N ASP A 68 6.75 -20.44 -15.57
CA ASP A 68 6.89 -21.85 -15.95
C ASP A 68 5.98 -22.79 -15.12
N LYS A 69 5.15 -22.23 -14.24
CA LYS A 69 4.27 -22.99 -13.33
C LYS A 69 4.96 -24.11 -12.56
N THR A 70 6.25 -23.92 -12.28
CA THR A 70 7.17 -24.91 -11.72
C THR A 70 8.15 -24.18 -10.82
N ILE A 71 8.59 -24.84 -9.73
CA ILE A 71 9.76 -24.43 -8.95
C ILE A 71 10.85 -25.50 -9.08
N ILE A 72 12.10 -25.10 -9.29
CA ILE A 72 13.26 -26.00 -9.39
C ILE A 72 14.15 -25.82 -8.18
N LEU A 73 14.53 -26.92 -7.54
CA LEU A 73 15.39 -26.97 -6.34
C LEU A 73 16.73 -27.65 -6.66
N THR A 74 17.74 -27.37 -5.84
CA THR A 74 19.08 -28.00 -5.92
C THR A 74 19.13 -29.43 -5.36
N GLY A 75 17.99 -29.96 -4.93
CA GLY A 75 17.83 -31.30 -4.37
C GLY A 75 16.42 -31.52 -3.80
N PRO A 76 16.10 -32.73 -3.31
CA PRO A 76 14.80 -33.04 -2.74
C PRO A 76 14.53 -32.22 -1.46
N PRO A 77 13.35 -31.59 -1.33
CA PRO A 77 13.03 -30.79 -0.16
C PRO A 77 12.77 -31.67 1.07
N ALA A 78 13.22 -31.21 2.24
CA ALA A 78 12.92 -31.84 3.52
C ALA A 78 11.94 -30.97 4.34
N PRO A 79 11.00 -31.56 5.11
CA PRO A 79 10.02 -30.80 5.90
C PRO A 79 10.60 -29.83 6.95
N THR A 80 11.84 -30.04 7.36
CA THR A 80 12.50 -29.29 8.44
C THR A 80 13.77 -28.58 8.00
N ALA A 81 14.14 -28.67 6.72
CA ALA A 81 15.34 -28.03 6.19
C ALA A 81 15.03 -27.21 4.94
N ALA A 82 15.51 -25.97 4.93
CA ALA A 82 15.44 -25.10 3.78
C ALA A 82 16.29 -25.68 2.64
N THR A 83 15.70 -25.77 1.46
CA THR A 83 16.37 -26.24 0.24
C THR A 83 16.52 -25.08 -0.73
N GLU A 84 17.70 -24.94 -1.34
CA GLU A 84 18.00 -23.84 -2.25
C GLU A 84 17.26 -24.00 -3.59
N LEU A 85 16.76 -22.87 -4.11
CA LEU A 85 16.20 -22.81 -5.45
C LEU A 85 17.33 -22.90 -6.48
N HIS A 86 17.12 -23.65 -7.55
CA HIS A 86 18.14 -23.86 -8.58
C HIS A 86 18.27 -22.65 -9.52
N ASP A 87 19.47 -22.38 -10.01
CA ASP A 87 19.79 -21.22 -10.87
C ASP A 87 19.08 -21.20 -12.23
N GLU A 88 18.61 -22.36 -12.70
CA GLU A 88 17.84 -22.51 -13.94
C GLU A 88 16.35 -22.22 -13.78
N ASP A 89 15.88 -22.08 -12.54
CA ASP A 89 14.50 -21.65 -12.27
C ASP A 89 14.30 -20.23 -12.83
N LYS A 90 13.29 -20.03 -13.67
CA LYS A 90 13.01 -18.73 -14.30
C LYS A 90 12.67 -17.63 -13.29
N TRP A 91 12.08 -18.00 -12.17
CA TRP A 91 11.85 -17.06 -11.09
C TRP A 91 13.16 -16.67 -10.39
N VAL A 92 14.07 -17.62 -10.17
CA VAL A 92 15.41 -17.32 -9.63
C VAL A 92 16.22 -16.47 -10.61
N GLU A 93 16.22 -16.80 -11.90
CA GLU A 93 16.87 -16.00 -12.95
C GLU A 93 16.40 -14.54 -12.90
N TRP A 94 15.09 -14.34 -12.69
CA TRP A 94 14.50 -13.02 -12.50
C TRP A 94 14.94 -12.34 -11.19
N LEU A 95 14.86 -13.03 -10.05
CA LEU A 95 15.26 -12.48 -8.75
C LEU A 95 16.74 -12.08 -8.73
N LYS A 96 17.62 -12.81 -9.42
CA LYS A 96 19.05 -12.47 -9.57
C LYS A 96 19.31 -11.17 -10.35
N LYS A 97 18.33 -10.64 -11.09
CA LYS A 97 18.42 -9.27 -11.67
C LYS A 97 18.31 -8.18 -10.61
N ILE A 98 17.85 -8.51 -9.40
CA ILE A 98 17.67 -7.59 -8.28
C ILE A 98 18.89 -7.61 -7.37
N ASP A 99 19.39 -8.81 -7.09
CA ASP A 99 20.61 -9.11 -6.33
C ASP A 99 21.22 -10.41 -6.87
N ASP A 100 22.33 -10.30 -7.58
CA ASP A 100 22.96 -11.42 -8.30
C ASP A 100 23.64 -12.43 -7.37
N ALA A 101 24.01 -11.99 -6.17
CA ALA A 101 24.64 -12.80 -5.13
C ALA A 101 23.64 -13.37 -4.11
N ALA A 102 22.35 -13.05 -4.25
CA ALA A 102 21.33 -13.49 -3.30
C ALA A 102 21.10 -15.01 -3.35
N LYS A 103 20.67 -15.55 -2.21
CA LYS A 103 20.26 -16.94 -2.05
C LYS A 103 18.77 -17.03 -1.77
N TYR A 104 18.10 -17.98 -2.41
CA TYR A 104 16.67 -18.17 -2.29
C TYR A 104 16.43 -19.61 -1.86
N THR A 105 15.68 -19.80 -0.78
CA THR A 105 15.43 -21.13 -0.24
C THR A 105 13.95 -21.32 0.09
N LEU A 106 13.52 -22.57 0.12
CA LEU A 106 12.14 -22.99 0.34
C LEU A 106 12.11 -24.14 1.36
N THR A 107 11.10 -24.15 2.22
CA THR A 107 10.78 -25.28 3.11
C THR A 107 9.36 -25.78 2.81
N ILE A 108 9.14 -27.09 2.87
CA ILE A 108 7.82 -27.71 2.69
C ILE A 108 7.19 -28.09 4.04
N MET A 109 5.87 -28.19 4.10
CA MET A 109 5.19 -28.71 5.27
C MET A 109 5.43 -30.23 5.42
N PRO A 110 5.52 -30.76 6.65
CA PRO A 110 5.47 -32.19 6.86
C PRO A 110 4.11 -32.75 6.41
N PRO A 111 4.06 -33.95 5.79
CA PRO A 111 2.80 -34.60 5.49
C PRO A 111 1.98 -34.76 6.78
N LYS A 112 0.71 -34.36 6.78
CA LYS A 112 -0.17 -34.55 7.95
C LYS A 112 -0.35 -36.05 8.20
N GLU A 113 0.32 -36.61 9.20
CA GLU A 113 0.02 -37.96 9.68
C GLU A 113 -1.39 -37.93 10.31
N LYS A 114 -2.26 -38.84 9.87
CA LYS A 114 -3.58 -39.02 10.50
C LYS A 114 -3.35 -39.48 11.95
N GLU A 115 -3.49 -38.58 12.92
CA GLU A 115 -3.63 -38.97 14.32
C GLU A 115 -4.90 -39.82 14.46
N GLY A 116 -4.69 -41.13 14.62
CA GLY A 116 -5.63 -42.17 15.06
C GLY A 116 -7.12 -41.83 15.07
N LYS A 117 -7.78 -41.87 13.90
CA LYS A 117 -9.22 -42.17 13.81
C LYS A 117 -9.48 -43.20 12.73
N GLU A 118 -10.25 -44.19 13.14
CA GLU A 118 -10.54 -45.43 12.43
C GLU A 118 -10.96 -45.22 10.98
N SER A 119 -10.48 -46.15 10.16
CA SER A 119 -10.69 -46.29 8.72
C SER A 119 -12.18 -46.41 8.35
N GLY A 120 -12.89 -45.29 8.33
CA GLY A 120 -14.15 -45.12 7.62
C GLY A 120 -13.88 -44.63 6.20
N LYS A 121 -14.38 -45.36 5.19
CA LYS A 121 -14.29 -45.02 3.77
C LYS A 121 -14.77 -43.58 3.51
N GLY A 122 -13.86 -42.72 3.03
CA GLY A 122 -14.16 -41.38 2.56
C GLY A 122 -12.96 -40.45 2.74
N GLU A 123 -12.56 -39.81 1.65
CA GLU A 123 -11.59 -38.69 1.53
C GLU A 123 -10.08 -39.03 1.54
N GLU A 124 -9.54 -39.05 0.31
CA GLU A 124 -8.13 -39.03 -0.10
C GLU A 124 -7.42 -37.68 0.17
N ASP A 125 -7.97 -36.79 1.02
CA ASP A 125 -7.48 -35.40 1.12
C ASP A 125 -6.16 -35.20 1.91
N ASN A 126 -5.62 -36.22 2.57
CA ASN A 126 -4.50 -36.06 3.52
C ASN A 126 -3.07 -36.31 2.98
N LYS A 127 -2.86 -36.30 1.66
CA LYS A 127 -1.50 -36.38 1.04
C LYS A 127 -1.11 -35.15 0.23
N LYS A 128 -1.78 -34.02 0.45
CA LYS A 128 -1.45 -32.77 -0.22
C LYS A 128 -0.18 -32.18 0.41
N THR A 129 0.91 -32.14 -0.35
CA THR A 129 2.13 -31.43 0.08
C THR A 129 1.92 -29.95 -0.16
N GLU A 130 2.29 -29.13 0.82
CA GLU A 130 2.14 -27.69 0.78
C GLU A 130 3.49 -27.04 1.06
N LEU A 131 3.73 -25.88 0.46
CA LEU A 131 4.89 -25.06 0.77
C LEU A 131 4.67 -24.43 2.13
N LYS A 132 5.71 -24.41 2.97
CA LYS A 132 5.64 -23.82 4.31
C LYS A 132 6.10 -22.37 4.31
N GLN A 133 7.31 -22.11 3.78
CA GLN A 133 7.89 -20.77 3.80
C GLN A 133 9.01 -20.62 2.76
N PHE A 134 9.25 -19.37 2.38
CA PHE A 134 10.37 -18.92 1.57
C PHE A 134 11.31 -18.09 2.43
N ASP A 135 12.62 -18.25 2.21
CA ASP A 135 13.66 -17.50 2.89
C ASP A 135 14.67 -16.96 1.87
N PHE A 136 14.79 -15.63 1.78
CA PHE A 136 15.62 -14.92 0.80
C PHE A 136 16.74 -14.14 1.50
N ALA A 137 17.99 -14.47 1.19
CA ALA A 137 19.16 -13.79 1.71
C ALA A 137 19.79 -12.90 0.64
N PHE A 138 19.56 -11.59 0.75
CA PHE A 138 20.11 -10.55 -0.12
C PHE A 138 21.47 -10.08 0.43
N ASN A 139 22.33 -9.57 -0.45
CA ASN A 139 23.62 -8.98 -0.11
C ASN A 139 23.69 -7.47 -0.40
N THR A 140 22.70 -6.92 -1.11
CA THR A 140 22.61 -5.52 -1.50
C THR A 140 21.33 -4.85 -1.00
N PRO A 141 21.39 -3.60 -0.48
CA PRO A 141 22.60 -2.77 -0.31
C PRO A 141 23.50 -3.24 0.83
N THR A 142 23.00 -4.17 1.65
CA THR A 142 23.68 -4.88 2.74
C THR A 142 23.09 -6.28 2.87
N LYS A 143 23.64 -7.09 3.78
CA LYS A 143 23.11 -8.42 4.08
C LYS A 143 21.73 -8.32 4.74
N LEU A 144 20.71 -8.84 4.08
CA LEU A 144 19.32 -8.78 4.52
C LEU A 144 18.67 -10.15 4.33
N ASN A 145 18.00 -10.67 5.36
CA ASN A 145 17.31 -11.95 5.28
C ASN A 145 15.80 -11.70 5.36
N PHE A 146 15.06 -12.02 4.31
CA PHE A 146 13.61 -11.96 4.29
C PHE A 146 13.02 -13.35 4.46
N SER A 147 11.85 -13.44 5.09
CA SER A 147 11.17 -14.69 5.32
C SER A 147 9.66 -14.53 5.26
N SER A 148 8.98 -15.52 4.71
CA SER A 148 7.52 -15.63 4.78
C SER A 148 7.02 -16.45 5.97
N GLU A 149 7.90 -16.74 6.93
CA GLU A 149 7.51 -17.37 8.20
C GLU A 149 6.46 -16.52 8.92
N SER A 150 5.39 -17.17 9.40
CA SER A 150 4.25 -16.53 10.07
C SER A 150 4.66 -15.58 11.21
N SER A 151 5.68 -15.94 12.01
CA SER A 151 6.21 -15.09 13.08
C SER A 151 6.83 -13.78 12.56
N VAL A 152 7.56 -13.86 11.45
CA VAL A 152 8.22 -12.73 10.78
C VAL A 152 7.19 -11.84 10.08
N LEU A 153 6.18 -12.44 9.45
CA LEU A 153 5.07 -11.70 8.84
C LEU A 153 4.24 -10.94 9.89
N ASN A 154 3.92 -11.57 11.02
CA ASN A 154 3.23 -10.90 12.13
C ASN A 154 4.04 -9.72 12.67
N ASN A 155 5.35 -9.87 12.84
CA ASN A 155 6.22 -8.77 13.25
C ASN A 155 6.27 -7.65 12.19
N THR A 156 6.16 -7.99 10.90
CA THR A 156 6.28 -7.01 9.82
C THR A 156 4.98 -6.25 9.56
N PHE A 157 3.85 -6.97 9.52
CA PHE A 157 2.54 -6.46 9.07
C PHE A 157 1.51 -6.32 10.20
N GLY A 158 1.82 -6.74 11.42
CA GLY A 158 0.90 -6.66 12.56
C GLY A 158 -0.39 -7.43 12.31
N ASP A 159 -1.54 -6.85 12.65
CA ASP A 159 -2.85 -7.48 12.47
C ASP A 159 -3.18 -7.83 11.02
N ALA A 160 -2.63 -7.09 10.04
CA ALA A 160 -2.85 -7.36 8.63
C ALA A 160 -2.24 -8.69 8.18
N ALA A 161 -1.24 -9.22 8.92
CA ALA A 161 -0.64 -10.53 8.66
C ALA A 161 -1.64 -11.69 8.79
N LYS A 162 -2.74 -11.52 9.53
CA LYS A 162 -3.78 -12.56 9.68
C LYS A 162 -4.44 -12.97 8.36
N ASN A 163 -4.37 -12.10 7.35
CA ASN A 163 -4.89 -12.37 6.01
C ASN A 163 -3.84 -13.02 5.09
N ILE A 164 -2.59 -13.16 5.55
CA ILE A 164 -1.48 -13.74 4.80
C ILE A 164 -1.26 -15.16 5.29
N GLU A 165 -1.81 -16.13 4.58
CA GLU A 165 -1.67 -17.55 4.88
C GLU A 165 -0.32 -18.10 4.36
N GLU A 166 0.16 -19.20 4.95
CA GLU A 166 1.34 -19.92 4.49
C GLU A 166 1.18 -20.32 3.00
N PRO A 167 2.24 -20.23 2.16
CA PRO A 167 3.64 -19.89 2.47
C PRO A 167 3.94 -18.38 2.45
N GLY A 168 2.97 -17.53 2.81
CA GLY A 168 3.05 -16.07 2.72
C GLY A 168 2.40 -15.49 1.48
N PHE A 169 1.49 -16.23 0.81
CA PHE A 169 0.88 -15.79 -0.44
C PHE A 169 -0.54 -15.25 -0.20
N HIS A 170 -0.81 -14.03 -0.64
CA HIS A 170 -2.13 -13.39 -0.58
C HIS A 170 -2.38 -12.48 -1.79
N ASN A 171 -3.33 -12.86 -2.63
CA ASN A 171 -3.93 -12.13 -3.75
C ASN A 171 -3.14 -10.92 -4.34
N PRO A 172 -2.43 -11.08 -5.47
CA PRO A 172 -1.71 -12.26 -5.96
C PRO A 172 -0.22 -12.12 -5.60
N ARG A 173 0.10 -11.83 -4.32
CA ARG A 173 1.44 -11.43 -3.91
C ARG A 173 2.04 -12.42 -2.92
N LEU A 174 3.32 -12.73 -3.08
CA LEU A 174 4.13 -13.32 -2.03
C LEU A 174 4.66 -12.20 -1.13
N TYR A 175 4.48 -12.36 0.19
CA TYR A 175 4.94 -11.43 1.22
C TYR A 175 6.08 -12.07 2.00
N LEU A 176 7.15 -11.33 2.20
CA LEU A 176 8.24 -11.70 3.09
C LEU A 176 8.58 -10.51 3.98
N GLY A 177 8.74 -10.77 5.28
CA GLY A 177 9.21 -9.78 6.25
C GLY A 177 10.71 -9.88 6.49
N LEU A 178 11.35 -8.81 6.93
CA LEU A 178 12.76 -8.79 7.26
C LEU A 178 13.00 -9.52 8.60
N LYS A 179 13.83 -10.56 8.61
CA LYS A 179 14.36 -11.20 9.82
C LYS A 179 15.35 -10.26 10.52
N ALA A 180 15.50 -10.43 11.84
CA ALA A 180 16.53 -9.74 12.59
C ALA A 180 17.89 -9.90 11.90
N SER A 181 18.57 -8.77 11.64
CA SER A 181 19.84 -8.72 10.91
C SER A 181 20.90 -8.01 11.72
N ASP A 182 22.16 -8.27 11.39
CA ASP A 182 23.29 -7.59 12.01
C ASP A 182 23.28 -6.11 11.64
N LYS A 183 23.59 -5.26 12.63
CA LYS A 183 23.66 -3.80 12.49
C LYS A 183 24.91 -3.38 11.73
N THR A 184 24.94 -3.63 10.43
CA THR A 184 26.04 -3.18 9.56
C THR A 184 25.71 -1.80 9.03
N GLU A 185 26.56 -0.82 9.35
CA GLU A 185 26.49 0.52 8.79
C GLU A 185 26.80 0.50 7.29
N VAL A 186 26.04 1.28 6.53
CA VAL A 186 26.19 1.44 5.09
C VAL A 186 26.06 2.91 4.72
N PRO A 187 26.84 3.43 3.75
CA PRO A 187 26.68 4.80 3.30
C PRO A 187 25.27 5.05 2.75
N LEU A 188 24.65 6.16 3.14
CA LEU A 188 23.34 6.61 2.67
C LEU A 188 23.29 6.63 1.14
N ALA A 189 24.34 7.15 0.50
CA ALA A 189 24.42 7.21 -0.96
C ALA A 189 24.35 5.85 -1.64
N LYS A 190 24.90 4.79 -1.03
CA LYS A 190 24.81 3.42 -1.55
C LYS A 190 23.38 2.89 -1.46
N VAL A 191 22.70 3.14 -0.34
CA VAL A 191 21.29 2.73 -0.18
C VAL A 191 20.40 3.50 -1.15
N TRP A 192 20.65 4.80 -1.32
CA TRP A 192 19.90 5.68 -2.21
C TRP A 192 20.01 5.23 -3.66
N THR A 193 21.23 5.01 -4.15
CA THR A 193 21.50 4.56 -5.52
C THR A 193 21.00 3.14 -5.78
N TRP A 194 21.03 2.26 -4.77
CA TRP A 194 20.43 0.93 -4.87
C TRP A 194 18.93 0.95 -5.22
N THR A 195 18.20 2.00 -4.84
CA THR A 195 16.79 2.16 -5.25
C THR A 195 16.62 2.48 -6.74
N GLY A 196 17.70 2.80 -7.47
CA GLY A 196 17.67 3.27 -8.85
C GLY A 196 17.60 4.78 -9.00
N LYS A 197 17.76 5.54 -7.91
CA LYS A 197 17.93 7.00 -7.94
C LYS A 197 19.38 7.37 -8.26
N ALA A 198 19.57 8.50 -8.93
CA ALA A 198 20.90 9.02 -9.22
C ALA A 198 21.54 9.64 -7.97
N GLU A 199 22.86 9.51 -7.81
CA GLU A 199 23.58 9.99 -6.62
C GLU A 199 23.58 11.53 -6.50
N ASP A 200 23.52 12.23 -7.63
CA ASP A 200 23.40 13.68 -7.71
C ASP A 200 22.07 14.22 -7.15
N SER A 201 21.03 13.38 -7.07
CA SER A 201 19.76 13.71 -6.40
C SER A 201 19.86 13.79 -4.87
N ILE A 202 20.99 13.38 -4.29
CA ILE A 202 21.24 13.43 -2.85
C ILE A 202 21.82 14.82 -2.53
N PRO A 203 21.26 15.56 -1.56
CA PRO A 203 21.90 16.76 -1.06
C PRO A 203 23.32 16.45 -0.57
N ASP A 204 24.31 17.25 -0.97
CA ASP A 204 25.73 16.96 -0.71
C ASP A 204 26.02 16.73 0.78
N ILE A 205 25.34 17.46 1.65
CA ILE A 205 25.48 17.35 3.11
C ILE A 205 25.05 15.98 3.66
N LEU A 206 24.19 15.25 2.94
CA LEU A 206 23.69 13.93 3.33
C LEU A 206 24.49 12.77 2.74
N LYS A 207 25.32 13.01 1.71
CA LYS A 207 26.05 11.95 1.00
C LYS A 207 26.99 11.16 1.92
N GLY A 208 27.59 11.83 2.91
CA GLY A 208 28.52 11.24 3.85
C GLY A 208 27.88 10.46 5.00
N LEU A 209 26.56 10.52 5.16
CA LEU A 209 25.86 9.88 6.28
C LEU A 209 25.92 8.36 6.19
N GLN A 210 26.09 7.71 7.33
CA GLN A 210 25.97 6.26 7.48
C GLN A 210 24.58 5.92 7.98
N VAL A 211 24.03 4.81 7.49
CA VAL A 211 22.71 4.34 7.88
C VAL A 211 22.77 2.86 8.24
N THR A 212 21.94 2.43 9.19
CA THR A 212 21.91 1.02 9.64
C THR A 212 20.50 0.45 9.49
N PRO A 213 20.32 -0.74 8.89
CA PRO A 213 19.00 -1.36 8.77
C PRO A 213 18.29 -1.45 10.12
N ASP A 214 17.01 -1.07 10.16
CA ASP A 214 16.21 -1.23 11.37
C ASP A 214 15.46 -2.56 11.36
N SER A 215 16.00 -3.55 12.07
CA SER A 215 15.33 -4.84 12.24
C SER A 215 14.47 -4.93 13.51
N LYS A 216 14.29 -3.83 14.25
CA LYS A 216 13.55 -3.77 15.52
C LYS A 216 12.33 -2.84 15.45
N LEU A 217 11.85 -2.56 14.25
CA LEU A 217 10.63 -1.82 14.04
C LEU A 217 9.47 -2.46 14.82
N ALA A 218 8.60 -1.61 15.36
CA ALA A 218 7.39 -2.07 16.03
C ALA A 218 6.50 -2.87 15.04
N PRO A 219 5.69 -3.83 15.52
CA PRO A 219 4.79 -4.58 14.67
C PRO A 219 3.95 -3.69 13.75
N GLY A 220 3.94 -3.98 12.45
CA GLY A 220 3.23 -3.18 11.43
C GLY A 220 4.06 -2.08 10.77
N HIS A 221 5.30 -1.84 11.22
CA HIS A 221 6.23 -0.91 10.58
C HIS A 221 7.18 -1.71 9.67
N ARG A 222 6.90 -1.67 8.35
CA ARG A 222 7.22 -2.75 7.41
C ARG A 222 8.62 -2.69 6.81
N ASN A 223 9.55 -3.55 7.21
CA ASN A 223 10.67 -3.93 6.35
C ASN A 223 10.32 -5.23 5.63
N ALA A 224 10.08 -5.16 4.33
CA ALA A 224 9.43 -6.24 3.61
C ALA A 224 9.82 -6.32 2.14
N LEU A 225 9.60 -7.50 1.58
CA LEU A 225 9.67 -7.81 0.17
C LEU A 225 8.31 -8.34 -0.29
N TRP A 226 7.85 -7.84 -1.42
CA TRP A 226 6.66 -8.34 -2.12
C TRP A 226 7.06 -8.81 -3.50
N PHE A 227 6.56 -9.97 -3.91
CA PHE A 227 6.65 -10.43 -5.29
C PHE A 227 5.25 -10.63 -5.87
N ASN A 228 4.95 -9.94 -6.97
CA ASN A 228 3.70 -10.06 -7.70
C ASN A 228 3.96 -10.66 -9.10
N PRO A 229 3.74 -11.96 -9.29
CA PRO A 229 3.91 -12.60 -10.60
C PRO A 229 3.03 -12.00 -11.71
N GLU A 230 1.81 -11.56 -11.38
CA GLU A 230 0.83 -11.05 -12.38
C GLU A 230 1.11 -9.61 -12.82
N ALA A 231 1.85 -8.83 -12.03
CA ALA A 231 2.20 -7.45 -12.36
C ALA A 231 3.58 -7.37 -13.03
N SER A 232 3.78 -8.08 -14.14
CA SER A 232 5.08 -8.18 -14.83
C SER A 232 6.19 -8.66 -13.90
N SER A 233 5.91 -9.70 -13.11
CA SER A 233 6.86 -10.26 -12.12
C SER A 233 7.43 -9.22 -11.15
N ARG A 234 6.66 -8.18 -10.82
CA ARG A 234 7.13 -7.06 -9.99
C ARG A 234 7.62 -7.53 -8.63
N VAL A 235 8.85 -7.16 -8.29
CA VAL A 235 9.37 -7.23 -6.93
C VAL A 235 9.43 -5.83 -6.34
N THR A 236 8.89 -5.66 -5.14
CA THR A 236 9.04 -4.43 -4.36
C THR A 236 9.78 -4.76 -3.07
N VAL A 237 10.83 -4.02 -2.76
CA VAL A 237 11.57 -4.10 -1.50
C VAL A 237 11.44 -2.76 -0.80
N ARG A 238 10.93 -2.74 0.43
CA ARG A 238 10.83 -1.54 1.26
C ARG A 238 11.63 -1.74 2.54
N LEU A 239 12.53 -0.80 2.82
CA LEU A 239 13.50 -0.85 3.91
C LEU A 239 13.54 0.48 4.65
N VAL A 240 13.80 0.41 5.96
CA VAL A 240 14.07 1.53 6.85
C VAL A 240 15.47 1.36 7.40
N PHE A 241 16.23 2.45 7.39
CA PHE A 241 17.54 2.52 7.99
C PHE A 241 17.58 3.68 8.99
N ASN A 242 18.10 3.44 10.17
CA ASN A 242 18.38 4.48 11.17
C ASN A 242 19.48 5.41 10.64
N LEU A 243 19.26 6.73 10.68
CA LEU A 243 20.21 7.72 10.15
C LEU A 243 21.34 8.06 11.14
N GLY A 244 21.17 7.81 12.44
CA GLY A 244 22.20 7.94 13.49
C GLY A 244 22.66 9.36 13.84
N ASP A 245 22.84 10.26 12.85
CA ASP A 245 23.34 11.62 13.02
C ASP A 245 22.28 12.68 12.62
N LEU A 246 21.60 13.22 13.63
CA LEU A 246 20.64 14.31 13.47
C LEU A 246 21.31 15.68 13.33
N GLY A 247 22.59 15.83 13.68
CA GLY A 247 23.31 17.09 13.61
C GLY A 247 23.45 17.56 12.17
N THR A 248 23.79 16.63 11.27
CA THR A 248 23.86 16.89 9.83
C THR A 248 22.49 17.31 9.27
N LEU A 249 21.38 16.67 9.66
CA LEU A 249 20.05 17.11 9.24
C LEU A 249 19.66 18.50 9.76
N ASN A 250 19.94 18.78 11.03
CA ASN A 250 19.65 20.09 11.62
C ASN A 250 20.53 21.21 11.03
N SER A 251 21.63 20.86 10.35
CA SER A 251 22.47 21.82 9.62
C SER A 251 21.95 22.21 8.22
N LEU A 252 20.79 21.70 7.80
CA LEU A 252 20.11 22.09 6.55
C LEU A 252 19.62 23.55 6.51
N GLY A 253 19.79 24.32 7.60
CA GLY A 253 19.39 25.73 7.69
C GLY A 253 17.89 25.95 7.94
N LEU A 254 17.14 24.89 8.28
CA LEU A 254 15.71 24.97 8.60
C LEU A 254 15.42 25.64 9.95
N GLY A 255 16.45 25.87 10.78
CA GLY A 255 16.32 26.63 12.04
C GLY A 255 15.83 28.07 11.83
N ASP A 256 16.10 28.68 10.67
CA ASP A 256 15.54 30.00 10.30
C ASP A 256 14.01 29.98 10.18
N LEU A 257 13.40 28.80 10.02
CA LEU A 257 11.95 28.58 9.99
C LEU A 257 11.43 27.95 11.29
N ASP A 258 12.26 27.92 12.34
CA ASP A 258 11.93 27.31 13.64
C ASP A 258 11.54 25.82 13.52
N ILE A 259 12.26 25.08 12.67
CA ILE A 259 12.10 23.63 12.49
C ILE A 259 13.33 22.93 13.03
N SER A 260 13.12 21.93 13.89
CA SER A 260 14.19 21.08 14.43
C SER A 260 13.80 19.60 14.39
N PHE A 261 14.76 18.73 14.10
CA PHE A 261 14.54 17.27 14.01
C PHE A 261 14.95 16.58 15.31
N THR A 262 14.09 15.68 15.79
CA THR A 262 14.29 14.88 17.01
C THR A 262 14.54 13.40 16.71
N GLN A 263 14.09 12.90 15.56
CA GLN A 263 14.39 11.57 15.03
C GLN A 263 14.43 11.62 13.50
N ALA A 264 15.24 10.75 12.88
CA ALA A 264 15.23 10.60 11.44
C ALA A 264 15.68 9.20 11.01
N ASP A 265 14.95 8.64 10.06
CA ASP A 265 15.18 7.34 9.46
C ASP A 265 15.06 7.43 7.94
N LEU A 266 15.98 6.80 7.21
CA LEU A 266 15.90 6.69 5.76
C LEU A 266 14.93 5.57 5.37
N VAL A 267 13.84 5.92 4.70
CA VAL A 267 12.92 4.96 4.09
C VAL A 267 13.21 4.84 2.59
N CYS A 268 13.49 3.62 2.15
CA CYS A 268 13.83 3.29 0.79
C CYS A 268 12.87 2.26 0.22
N ARG A 269 12.46 2.47 -1.01
CA ARG A 269 11.65 1.52 -1.78
C ARG A 269 12.29 1.30 -3.14
N LYS A 270 12.60 0.05 -3.46
CA LYS A 270 13.05 -0.39 -4.78
C LYS A 270 11.94 -1.22 -5.41
N VAL A 271 11.52 -0.86 -6.61
CA VAL A 271 10.58 -1.61 -7.43
C VAL A 271 11.30 -2.07 -8.68
N VAL A 272 11.27 -3.37 -8.96
CA VAL A 272 11.82 -3.96 -10.19
C VAL A 272 10.71 -4.73 -10.89
N SER A 273 10.43 -4.40 -12.14
CA SER A 273 9.43 -5.07 -12.98
C SER A 273 10.05 -5.54 -14.28
N ALA A 274 9.53 -6.64 -14.84
CA ALA A 274 9.97 -7.15 -16.13
C ALA A 274 9.46 -6.23 -17.25
N GLY A 275 10.37 -5.78 -18.10
CA GLY A 275 10.08 -5.12 -19.37
C GLY A 275 10.64 -5.93 -20.55
N GLU A 276 10.34 -5.48 -21.76
CA GLU A 276 10.84 -6.08 -22.99
C GLU A 276 11.67 -5.07 -23.78
N ALA A 277 12.89 -5.45 -24.15
CA ALA A 277 13.75 -4.68 -25.04
C ALA A 277 14.47 -5.65 -25.97
N GLU A 278 14.40 -5.42 -27.29
CA GLU A 278 15.03 -6.26 -28.32
C GLU A 278 14.67 -7.75 -28.20
N GLY A 279 13.43 -8.06 -27.81
CA GLY A 279 12.94 -9.42 -27.60
C GLY A 279 13.52 -10.15 -26.38
N LYS A 280 14.21 -9.42 -25.48
CA LYS A 280 14.73 -9.95 -24.20
C LYS A 280 14.01 -9.31 -23.03
N THR A 281 13.79 -10.11 -21.99
CA THR A 281 13.31 -9.60 -20.70
C THR A 281 14.42 -8.79 -20.04
N VAL A 282 14.11 -7.52 -19.73
CA VAL A 282 15.03 -6.59 -19.06
C VAL A 282 14.41 -6.07 -17.76
N PRO A 283 15.21 -5.86 -16.70
CA PRO A 283 14.69 -5.28 -15.47
C PRO A 283 14.47 -3.78 -15.62
N VAL A 284 13.26 -3.32 -15.33
CA VAL A 284 12.92 -1.89 -15.22
C VAL A 284 12.86 -1.54 -13.74
N THR A 285 13.77 -0.66 -13.30
CA THR A 285 13.91 -0.28 -11.88
C THR A 285 13.34 1.11 -11.64
N HIS A 286 12.51 1.23 -10.59
CA HIS A 286 11.99 2.49 -10.08
C HIS A 286 12.16 2.55 -8.57
N GLY A 287 12.72 3.66 -8.09
CA GLY A 287 12.98 3.89 -6.67
C GLY A 287 12.15 5.01 -6.08
N LYS A 288 11.90 4.92 -4.77
CA LYS A 288 11.54 6.07 -3.93
C LYS A 288 12.41 6.07 -2.69
N THR A 289 12.85 7.25 -2.29
CA THR A 289 13.65 7.49 -1.09
C THR A 289 13.04 8.69 -0.37
N ALA A 290 12.83 8.56 0.93
CA ALA A 290 12.35 9.63 1.79
C ALA A 290 13.02 9.50 3.15
N ILE A 291 13.17 10.62 3.87
CA ILE A 291 13.61 10.60 5.26
C ILE A 291 12.37 10.71 6.13
N SER A 292 12.01 9.64 6.82
CA SER A 292 11.04 9.68 7.90
C SER A 292 11.61 10.52 9.03
N ILE A 293 10.85 11.47 9.56
CA ILE A 293 11.31 12.44 10.55
C ILE A 293 10.31 12.58 11.69
N ASP A 294 10.83 12.75 12.89
CA ASP A 294 10.14 13.45 13.97
C ASP A 294 10.74 14.84 14.10
N CYS A 295 9.87 15.84 14.25
CA CYS A 295 10.30 17.23 14.27
C CYS A 295 9.40 18.11 15.13
N ASN A 296 9.96 19.24 15.54
CA ASN A 296 9.25 20.30 16.23
C ASN A 296 9.19 21.52 15.32
N PHE A 297 7.99 22.10 15.22
CA PHE A 297 7.72 23.36 14.56
C PHE A 297 7.43 24.38 15.66
N GLY A 298 8.44 25.20 15.97
CA GLY A 298 8.48 26.00 17.18
C GLY A 298 8.30 25.19 18.47
N GLN A 299 7.74 25.83 19.50
CA GLN A 299 7.73 25.25 20.84
C GLN A 299 6.60 24.23 21.09
N TYR A 300 5.52 24.24 20.30
CA TYR A 300 4.27 23.55 20.67
C TYR A 300 3.75 22.55 19.64
N LEU A 301 4.43 22.39 18.49
CA LEU A 301 3.95 21.55 17.41
C LEU A 301 4.91 20.40 17.13
N GLU A 302 4.68 19.29 17.82
CA GLU A 302 5.37 18.02 17.57
C GLU A 302 4.71 17.28 16.40
N LEU A 303 5.51 16.97 15.39
CA LEU A 303 5.08 16.36 14.13
C LEU A 303 5.94 15.13 13.81
N GLN A 304 5.36 14.22 13.05
CA GLN A 304 6.04 13.08 12.44
C GLN A 304 5.65 12.94 10.98
N GLY A 305 6.53 12.46 10.12
CA GLY A 305 6.16 12.22 8.72
C GLY A 305 7.38 12.01 7.86
N ILE A 306 7.35 12.53 6.64
CA ILE A 306 8.47 12.41 5.70
C ILE A 306 9.00 13.73 5.22
N MET A 307 10.26 13.68 4.82
CA MET A 307 11.00 14.71 4.11
C MET A 307 11.54 14.13 2.80
N GLU A 308 11.29 14.83 1.70
CA GLU A 308 11.72 14.49 0.35
C GLU A 308 12.51 15.67 -0.23
N PHE A 309 13.51 15.36 -1.06
CA PHE A 309 14.41 16.35 -1.64
C PHE A 309 14.19 16.47 -3.15
N THR A 310 14.15 17.71 -3.63
CA THR A 310 14.35 18.06 -5.03
C THR A 310 15.62 18.90 -5.17
N GLU A 311 15.98 19.29 -6.39
CA GLU A 311 17.20 20.06 -6.66
C GLU A 311 17.27 21.42 -5.94
N ASP A 312 16.11 22.00 -5.64
CA ASP A 312 15.95 23.36 -5.13
C ASP A 312 14.93 23.48 -3.98
N ALA A 313 14.37 22.36 -3.52
CA ALA A 313 13.39 22.37 -2.45
C ALA A 313 13.44 21.11 -1.56
N ILE A 314 12.92 21.28 -0.34
CA ILE A 314 12.65 20.22 0.62
C ILE A 314 11.14 20.19 0.83
N GLY A 315 10.50 19.09 0.45
CA GLY A 315 9.09 18.83 0.72
C GLY A 315 8.94 18.02 2.00
N MET A 316 8.03 18.41 2.88
CA MET A 316 7.68 17.68 4.09
C MET A 316 6.18 17.40 4.11
N SER A 317 5.80 16.18 4.51
CA SER A 317 4.42 15.74 4.66
C SER A 317 4.26 15.14 6.05
N LEU A 318 3.54 15.84 6.93
CA LEU A 318 3.66 15.71 8.39
C LEU A 318 2.31 15.52 9.08
N LEU A 319 2.22 14.50 9.92
CA LEU A 319 1.12 14.21 10.84
C LEU A 319 1.45 14.75 12.24
N ALA A 320 0.44 15.02 13.05
CA ALA A 320 0.64 15.55 14.40
C ALA A 320 0.81 14.45 15.44
N LYS A 321 1.73 14.67 16.39
CA LYS A 321 1.81 13.95 17.67
C LYS A 321 1.14 14.71 18.81
N SER A 322 1.01 16.03 18.68
CA SER A 322 0.39 16.88 19.69
C SER A 322 -1.14 16.75 19.72
N LYS A 323 -1.75 17.05 20.89
CA LYS A 323 -3.19 16.89 21.13
C LYS A 323 -4.05 17.92 20.38
N ASP A 324 -3.54 19.12 20.16
CA ASP A 324 -4.24 20.21 19.46
C ASP A 324 -3.30 20.93 18.47
N PRO A 325 -3.04 20.32 17.31
CA PRO A 325 -2.00 20.79 16.39
C PRO A 325 -2.43 21.97 15.50
N ILE A 326 -3.73 22.25 15.34
CA ILE A 326 -4.21 23.29 14.42
C ILE A 326 -3.75 24.70 14.88
N PRO A 327 -3.98 25.13 16.15
CA PRO A 327 -3.49 26.43 16.61
C PRO A 327 -1.96 26.53 16.54
N GLY A 328 -1.24 25.45 16.88
CA GLY A 328 0.22 25.40 16.77
C GLY A 328 0.71 25.63 15.34
N ALA A 329 0.08 24.98 14.36
CA ALA A 329 0.42 25.11 12.94
C ALA A 329 0.20 26.52 12.40
N LEU A 330 -0.94 27.15 12.75
CA LEU A 330 -1.25 28.51 12.34
C LEU A 330 -0.35 29.54 13.04
N SER A 331 -0.02 29.31 14.32
CA SER A 331 0.92 30.15 15.07
C SER A 331 2.32 30.09 14.48
N TRP A 332 2.82 28.88 14.18
CA TRP A 332 4.10 28.69 13.51
C TRP A 332 4.14 29.42 12.15
N LEU A 333 3.10 29.26 11.32
CA LEU A 333 3.01 29.97 10.04
C LEU A 333 3.04 31.49 10.22
N THR A 334 2.29 32.01 11.20
CA THR A 334 2.26 33.45 11.54
C THR A 334 3.67 33.95 11.89
N GLY A 335 4.41 33.19 12.71
CA GLY A 335 5.78 33.49 13.09
C GLY A 335 6.74 33.50 11.90
N VAL A 336 6.69 32.47 11.05
CA VAL A 336 7.52 32.37 9.83
C VAL A 336 7.26 33.52 8.86
N LEU A 337 6.01 33.98 8.76
CA LEU A 337 5.63 35.10 7.90
C LEU A 337 5.86 36.48 8.54
N GLY A 338 6.28 36.55 9.81
CA GLY A 338 6.45 37.82 10.53
C GLY A 338 5.14 38.60 10.73
N LEU A 339 4.01 37.89 10.74
CA LEU A 339 2.68 38.47 10.89
C LEU A 339 2.37 38.71 12.37
N LYS A 340 1.53 39.71 12.66
CA LYS A 340 0.96 39.93 14.00
C LYS A 340 -0.23 39.01 14.24
N GLU A 341 -0.57 38.81 15.51
CA GLU A 341 -1.76 38.05 15.90
C GLU A 341 -3.02 38.60 15.21
N GLY A 342 -3.77 37.71 14.56
CA GLY A 342 -4.99 38.05 13.81
C GLY A 342 -4.79 38.46 12.35
N GLU A 343 -3.56 38.63 11.86
CA GLU A 343 -3.28 38.99 10.46
C GLU A 343 -3.49 37.82 9.47
N LEU A 344 -3.58 36.57 9.95
CA LEU A 344 -4.11 35.44 9.17
C LEU A 344 -5.62 35.55 8.90
N GLY A 345 -6.28 36.61 9.39
CA GLY A 345 -7.67 36.91 9.10
C GLY A 345 -8.64 35.90 9.73
N PRO A 346 -9.67 35.44 9.00
CA PRO A 346 -10.72 34.59 9.55
C PRO A 346 -10.30 33.13 9.73
N LEU A 347 -9.09 32.73 9.33
CA LEU A 347 -8.65 31.32 9.33
C LEU A 347 -8.81 30.63 10.69
N PRO A 348 -8.33 31.18 11.82
CA PRO A 348 -8.55 30.54 13.12
C PRO A 348 -10.04 30.43 13.50
N LYS A 349 -10.88 31.37 13.04
CA LYS A 349 -12.32 31.37 13.27
C LYS A 349 -13.03 30.31 12.42
N LEU A 350 -12.58 30.09 11.18
CA LEU A 350 -13.16 29.09 10.28
C LEU A 350 -13.10 27.67 10.88
N PHE A 351 -12.02 27.35 11.59
CA PHE A 351 -11.83 26.06 12.24
C PHE A 351 -12.49 25.95 13.62
N SER A 352 -13.13 27.02 14.12
CA SER A 352 -13.74 27.07 15.46
C SER A 352 -15.22 27.48 15.46
N GLN A 353 -15.83 27.72 14.30
CA GLN A 353 -17.20 28.20 14.15
C GLN A 353 -18.05 27.31 13.21
N ASP A 354 -19.37 27.42 13.36
CA ASP A 354 -20.39 26.75 12.52
C ASP A 354 -20.24 27.15 11.03
N PRO A 355 -20.48 26.27 10.03
CA PRO A 355 -21.19 24.98 10.07
C PRO A 355 -20.34 23.76 10.45
N PHE A 356 -19.03 23.93 10.67
CA PHE A 356 -18.10 22.80 10.80
C PHE A 356 -18.02 22.28 12.24
N LYS A 357 -18.22 20.97 12.40
CA LYS A 357 -18.10 20.27 13.69
C LYS A 357 -17.05 19.17 13.60
N ASP A 358 -16.58 18.69 14.75
CA ASP A 358 -15.58 17.61 14.84
C ASP A 358 -14.33 17.90 14.02
N VAL A 359 -13.81 19.12 14.15
CA VAL A 359 -12.61 19.59 13.46
C VAL A 359 -11.41 18.75 13.92
N ARG A 360 -10.79 18.03 13.00
CA ARG A 360 -9.67 17.12 13.26
C ARG A 360 -8.53 17.42 12.32
N PHE A 361 -7.36 17.67 12.88
CA PHE A 361 -6.13 17.77 12.11
C PHE A 361 -5.86 16.49 11.34
N ARG A 362 -5.40 16.62 10.11
CA ARG A 362 -4.98 15.50 9.26
C ARG A 362 -3.51 15.58 8.98
N ARG A 363 -3.07 16.65 8.35
CA ARG A 363 -1.69 16.76 7.89
C ARG A 363 -1.27 18.20 7.65
N ILE A 364 0.02 18.44 7.74
CA ILE A 364 0.67 19.62 7.18
C ILE A 364 1.56 19.17 6.02
N ASN A 365 1.52 19.89 4.90
CA ASN A 365 2.57 19.82 3.90
C ASN A 365 3.33 21.15 3.90
N VAL A 366 4.66 21.07 3.97
CA VAL A 366 5.52 22.25 3.91
C VAL A 366 6.52 22.03 2.79
N VAL A 367 6.66 23.02 1.91
CA VAL A 367 7.74 23.04 0.92
C VAL A 367 8.64 24.21 1.26
N VAL A 368 9.93 23.94 1.37
CA VAL A 368 10.97 24.92 1.69
C VAL A 368 11.90 25.02 0.48
N GLY A 369 12.06 26.21 -0.08
CA GLY A 369 13.06 26.46 -1.12
C GLY A 369 14.45 26.57 -0.50
N THR A 370 15.46 25.95 -1.10
CA THR A 370 16.83 25.87 -0.55
C THR A 370 17.83 26.82 -1.22
N LYS A 371 17.49 27.41 -2.37
CA LYS A 371 18.36 28.33 -3.14
C LYS A 371 17.70 29.72 -3.29
N PRO A 372 18.44 30.84 -3.14
CA PRO A 372 19.81 30.96 -2.62
C PRO A 372 19.89 30.88 -1.08
N LYS A 373 18.76 30.95 -0.38
CA LYS A 373 18.63 30.79 1.06
C LYS A 373 17.36 29.99 1.36
N VAL A 374 17.38 29.23 2.44
CA VAL A 374 16.21 28.56 3.02
C VAL A 374 15.06 29.54 3.23
N LYS A 375 13.90 29.26 2.64
CA LYS A 375 12.67 30.04 2.82
C LYS A 375 11.43 29.18 2.61
N LEU A 376 10.33 29.54 3.26
CA LEU A 376 9.04 28.90 3.02
C LEU A 376 8.58 29.14 1.58
N ALA A 377 8.38 28.06 0.81
CA ALA A 377 7.87 28.10 -0.56
C ALA A 377 6.38 27.77 -0.63
N SER A 378 5.89 26.86 0.21
CA SER A 378 4.46 26.65 0.40
C SER A 378 4.15 26.02 1.76
N PHE A 379 2.94 26.25 2.24
CA PHE A 379 2.38 25.60 3.41
C PHE A 379 0.96 25.14 3.08
N LYS A 380 0.60 23.93 3.51
CA LYS A 380 -0.75 23.40 3.39
C LYS A 380 -1.17 22.73 4.68
N LEU A 381 -2.31 23.11 5.22
CA LEU A 381 -2.94 22.48 6.39
C LEU A 381 -4.21 21.75 5.95
N ASP A 382 -4.21 20.43 6.11
CA ASP A 382 -5.33 19.53 5.82
C ASP A 382 -6.07 19.20 7.13
N VAL A 383 -7.38 19.47 7.17
CA VAL A 383 -8.25 19.30 8.34
C VAL A 383 -9.52 18.59 7.89
N GLN A 384 -9.94 17.56 8.62
CA GLN A 384 -11.26 17.00 8.46
C GLN A 384 -12.27 17.78 9.27
N VAL A 385 -13.42 18.00 8.66
CA VAL A 385 -14.61 18.53 9.33
C VAL A 385 -15.79 17.63 9.02
N SER A 386 -16.78 17.61 9.92
CA SER A 386 -18.06 16.97 9.68
C SER A 386 -19.14 18.03 9.52
N ALA A 387 -20.16 17.71 8.72
CA ALA A 387 -21.36 18.51 8.62
C ALA A 387 -22.62 17.62 8.64
N PRO A 388 -23.74 18.12 9.21
CA PRO A 388 -25.00 17.38 9.33
C PRO A 388 -25.82 17.44 8.05
N ILE A 389 -25.18 17.24 6.90
CA ILE A 389 -25.83 17.29 5.58
C ILE A 389 -25.60 15.98 4.86
N GLY A 390 -26.57 15.54 4.08
CA GLY A 390 -26.35 14.47 3.11
C GLY A 390 -26.32 13.04 3.64
N GLN A 391 -26.63 12.85 4.92
CA GLN A 391 -26.82 11.54 5.54
C GLN A 391 -28.19 11.47 6.19
N ASP A 392 -28.72 10.26 6.34
CA ASP A 392 -29.97 10.03 7.05
C ASP A 392 -29.85 10.54 8.50
N PRO A 393 -30.68 11.53 8.91
CA PRO A 393 -30.64 12.07 10.27
C PRO A 393 -30.82 11.02 11.37
N ALA A 394 -31.50 9.90 11.09
CA ALA A 394 -31.73 8.82 12.04
C ALA A 394 -30.53 7.86 12.16
N SER A 395 -29.62 7.84 11.18
CA SER A 395 -28.51 6.88 11.13
C SER A 395 -27.36 7.19 12.08
N GLY A 396 -27.26 8.45 12.55
CA GLY A 396 -26.09 8.93 13.30
C GLY A 396 -24.82 9.11 12.45
N ASN A 397 -24.86 8.78 11.15
CA ASN A 397 -23.74 8.97 10.23
C ASN A 397 -23.52 10.45 9.93
N LYS A 398 -22.28 10.82 9.63
CA LYS A 398 -21.88 12.19 9.32
C LYS A 398 -21.19 12.23 7.97
N THR A 399 -21.47 13.26 7.17
CA THR A 399 -20.65 13.54 5.99
C THR A 399 -19.35 14.17 6.43
N LEU A 400 -18.25 13.67 5.90
CA LEU A 400 -16.90 14.16 6.16
C LEU A 400 -16.41 14.97 4.96
N PHE A 401 -15.77 16.10 5.26
CA PHE A 401 -15.13 16.96 4.28
C PHE A 401 -13.66 17.12 4.65
N LEU A 402 -12.79 17.14 3.64
CA LEU A 402 -11.41 17.61 3.78
C LEU A 402 -11.36 19.09 3.46
N LEU A 403 -11.01 19.89 4.47
CA LEU A 403 -10.72 21.31 4.37
C LEU A 403 -9.20 21.51 4.32
N SER A 404 -8.71 22.06 3.21
CA SER A 404 -7.30 22.34 2.97
C SER A 404 -7.09 23.85 2.90
N TYR A 405 -6.31 24.40 3.83
CA TYR A 405 -5.77 25.74 3.69
C TYR A 405 -4.38 25.67 3.03
N THR A 406 -4.12 26.47 2.00
CA THR A 406 -2.86 26.49 1.26
C THR A 406 -2.33 27.92 1.15
N TYR A 407 -1.09 28.13 1.57
CA TYR A 407 -0.36 29.38 1.40
C TYR A 407 0.79 29.17 0.41
N ILE A 408 0.87 30.04 -0.60
CA ILE A 408 1.96 30.09 -1.58
C ILE A 408 2.34 31.57 -1.76
N PRO A 409 3.60 31.99 -1.52
CA PRO A 409 3.99 33.39 -1.63
C PRO A 409 3.74 33.99 -3.02
N SER A 410 3.91 33.20 -4.10
CA SER A 410 3.82 33.66 -5.49
C SER A 410 2.39 33.93 -5.95
N THR A 411 1.37 33.32 -5.33
CA THR A 411 -0.04 33.58 -5.65
C THR A 411 -0.57 34.85 -4.98
N GLY A 412 0.20 35.44 -4.05
CA GLY A 412 -0.24 36.58 -3.26
C GLY A 412 -1.36 36.25 -2.27
N GLY A 413 -1.74 37.25 -1.46
CA GLY A 413 -2.82 37.16 -0.50
C GLY A 413 -2.52 36.31 0.75
N LEU A 414 -3.56 36.02 1.52
CA LEU A 414 -3.49 35.22 2.76
C LEU A 414 -3.60 33.71 2.50
N GLY A 415 -3.57 33.26 1.25
CA GLY A 415 -3.73 31.86 0.85
C GLY A 415 -5.12 31.51 0.31
N THR A 416 -5.32 30.22 0.06
CA THR A 416 -6.51 29.62 -0.55
C THR A 416 -7.07 28.57 0.40
N ILE A 417 -8.40 28.52 0.54
CA ILE A 417 -9.11 27.53 1.32
C ILE A 417 -9.91 26.65 0.36
N GLN A 418 -9.73 25.34 0.41
CA GLN A 418 -10.46 24.39 -0.40
C GLN A 418 -11.16 23.37 0.51
N GLY A 419 -12.48 23.27 0.42
CA GLY A 419 -13.24 22.14 0.98
C GLY A 419 -13.56 21.13 -0.12
N LYS A 420 -13.42 19.83 0.15
CA LYS A 420 -13.88 18.76 -0.75
C LYS A 420 -14.52 17.60 0.01
N LEU A 421 -15.43 16.87 -0.64
CA LEU A 421 -15.94 15.60 -0.13
C LEU A 421 -14.78 14.61 0.06
N TRP A 422 -14.80 13.89 1.18
CA TRP A 422 -13.73 12.93 1.50
C TRP A 422 -14.02 11.57 0.88
N GLU A 423 -13.04 11.03 0.16
CA GLU A 423 -13.03 9.65 -0.36
C GLU A 423 -11.68 9.04 0.03
N ASP A 424 -11.67 7.85 0.59
CA ASP A 424 -10.43 7.11 0.84
C ASP A 424 -10.68 5.60 0.77
N GLU A 425 -9.68 4.89 0.26
CA GLU A 425 -9.56 3.44 0.30
C GLU A 425 -8.20 3.14 0.91
N ASN A 426 -8.17 2.43 2.04
CA ASN A 426 -6.93 2.15 2.77
C ASN A 426 -6.49 0.68 2.56
N PRO A 427 -5.52 0.39 1.69
CA PRO A 427 -4.95 -0.94 1.56
C PRO A 427 -3.67 -1.08 2.41
N THR A 428 -3.82 -1.49 3.67
CA THR A 428 -2.70 -1.72 4.61
C THR A 428 -1.68 -2.75 4.15
N LEU A 429 -2.05 -3.64 3.22
CA LEU A 429 -1.17 -4.63 2.59
C LEU A 429 -0.48 -4.13 1.31
N ASP A 430 -0.80 -2.93 0.83
CA ASP A 430 -0.20 -2.41 -0.39
C ASP A 430 1.29 -2.08 -0.17
N PRO A 431 2.21 -2.53 -1.05
CA PRO A 431 3.63 -2.19 -0.97
C PRO A 431 3.91 -0.69 -1.15
N THR A 432 2.92 0.08 -1.63
CA THR A 432 3.02 1.51 -1.83
C THR A 432 2.57 2.35 -0.64
N TYR A 433 1.72 1.77 0.21
CA TYR A 433 1.15 2.40 1.39
C TYR A 433 2.24 2.74 2.41
N GLU A 434 2.14 3.90 3.06
CA GLU A 434 2.98 4.34 4.17
C GLU A 434 2.13 5.13 5.16
N THR A 435 2.41 5.02 6.46
CA THR A 435 1.53 5.59 7.50
C THR A 435 1.38 7.12 7.45
N TRP A 436 2.34 7.83 6.85
CA TRP A 436 2.26 9.29 6.62
C TRP A 436 1.42 9.68 5.40
N THR A 437 1.04 8.69 4.57
CA THR A 437 0.06 8.90 3.49
C THR A 437 -1.37 8.78 3.99
N ASP A 438 -1.55 8.25 5.21
CA ASP A 438 -2.84 8.18 5.88
C ASP A 438 -3.36 9.60 6.10
N LEU A 439 -4.44 9.91 5.40
CA LEU A 439 -5.29 11.04 5.77
C LEU A 439 -6.31 10.61 6.85
N GLU A 440 -6.36 9.33 7.24
CA GLU A 440 -7.14 8.80 8.36
C GLU A 440 -6.42 9.07 9.70
N PRO A 441 -7.13 9.27 10.84
CA PRO A 441 -8.06 8.30 11.41
C PRO A 441 -9.51 8.74 11.19
N ILE A 442 -10.17 8.16 10.21
CA ILE A 442 -11.55 7.79 10.45
C ILE A 442 -11.41 6.47 11.22
N PRO A 443 -12.06 6.28 12.39
CA PRO A 443 -11.93 5.01 13.12
C PRO A 443 -12.14 3.84 12.15
N ALA A 444 -11.23 2.87 12.16
CA ALA A 444 -11.29 1.72 11.27
C ALA A 444 -12.73 1.16 11.22
N GLY A 445 -13.30 1.05 10.02
CA GLY A 445 -14.68 0.60 9.82
C GLY A 445 -15.76 1.68 9.83
N THR A 446 -15.42 2.97 9.95
CA THR A 446 -16.39 4.05 9.71
C THR A 446 -16.66 4.15 8.21
N PRO A 447 -17.89 3.93 7.74
CA PRO A 447 -18.18 3.98 6.33
C PRO A 447 -18.06 5.43 5.83
N LEU A 448 -17.20 5.63 4.83
CA LEU A 448 -17.21 6.84 4.01
C LEU A 448 -18.41 6.77 3.09
N LEU A 449 -19.55 7.27 3.59
CA LEU A 449 -20.78 7.27 2.83
C LEU A 449 -20.79 8.45 1.87
N PRO A 450 -21.14 8.20 0.60
CA PRO A 450 -21.28 9.29 -0.34
C PRO A 450 -22.46 10.17 0.07
N LEU A 451 -22.45 11.42 -0.39
CA LEU A 451 -23.44 12.37 0.05
C LEU A 451 -24.77 12.14 -0.71
N GLN A 452 -25.86 11.91 0.03
CA GLN A 452 -27.15 11.59 -0.57
C GLN A 452 -27.99 12.86 -0.79
N ILE A 453 -28.48 13.04 -2.02
CA ILE A 453 -29.31 14.18 -2.42
C ILE A 453 -30.57 14.26 -1.57
N LYS A 454 -31.14 13.11 -1.19
CA LYS A 454 -32.34 13.01 -0.36
C LYS A 454 -32.23 13.76 0.98
N TYR A 455 -31.02 13.91 1.51
CA TYR A 455 -30.75 14.50 2.82
C TYR A 455 -29.92 15.80 2.74
N LEU A 456 -29.85 16.42 1.55
CA LEU A 456 -29.07 17.66 1.37
C LEU A 456 -29.63 18.85 2.15
N ILE A 457 -30.95 18.93 2.29
CA ILE A 457 -31.63 20.07 2.90
C ILE A 457 -31.76 19.78 4.40
N PRO A 458 -31.09 20.54 5.28
CA PRO A 458 -31.19 20.33 6.72
C PRO A 458 -32.65 20.37 7.19
N GLY A 459 -33.08 19.33 7.90
CA GLY A 459 -34.44 19.22 8.43
C GLY A 459 -35.53 18.83 7.42
N TYR A 460 -35.18 18.56 6.16
CA TYR A 460 -36.11 18.15 5.12
C TYR A 460 -35.60 16.94 4.34
N THR A 461 -36.49 15.99 4.10
CA THR A 461 -36.20 14.75 3.39
C THR A 461 -36.91 14.78 2.04
N ILE A 462 -36.16 14.64 0.93
CA ILE A 462 -36.75 14.59 -0.41
C ILE A 462 -37.29 13.18 -0.66
N ASP A 463 -38.61 13.03 -0.62
CA ASP A 463 -39.26 11.75 -0.93
C ASP A 463 -39.41 11.54 -2.44
N ASN A 464 -39.46 10.26 -2.85
CA ASN A 464 -39.75 9.82 -4.22
C ASN A 464 -38.74 10.24 -5.31
N ILE A 465 -37.44 10.19 -5.04
CA ILE A 465 -36.40 10.32 -6.09
C ILE A 465 -36.51 9.09 -7.02
N PRO A 466 -36.78 9.26 -8.34
CA PRO A 466 -36.84 8.14 -9.28
C PRO A 466 -35.49 7.41 -9.38
N LYS A 467 -35.52 6.08 -9.50
CA LYS A 467 -34.31 5.21 -9.53
C LYS A 467 -33.33 5.51 -10.68
N THR A 468 -33.78 6.22 -11.70
CA THR A 468 -33.00 6.59 -12.90
C THR A 468 -32.36 7.98 -12.80
N ILE A 469 -32.59 8.70 -11.70
CA ILE A 469 -31.99 10.01 -11.42
C ILE A 469 -30.81 9.82 -10.45
N PRO A 470 -29.69 10.54 -10.65
CA PRO A 470 -28.64 10.64 -9.65
C PRO A 470 -29.20 10.95 -8.25
N ASP A 471 -28.91 10.09 -7.28
CA ASP A 471 -29.27 10.29 -5.87
C ASP A 471 -28.05 10.51 -4.97
N THR A 472 -26.85 10.39 -5.55
CA THR A 472 -25.57 10.37 -4.86
C THR A 472 -24.63 11.42 -5.46
N ILE A 473 -24.02 12.23 -4.60
CA ILE A 473 -22.98 13.18 -4.96
C ILE A 473 -21.62 12.50 -4.70
N GLU A 474 -20.88 12.27 -5.77
CA GLU A 474 -19.52 11.70 -5.72
C GLU A 474 -18.47 12.80 -5.57
N ARG A 475 -18.73 14.00 -6.11
CA ARG A 475 -17.81 15.12 -5.99
C ARG A 475 -18.53 16.34 -5.48
N LEU A 476 -17.98 16.99 -4.46
CA LEU A 476 -18.35 18.34 -4.04
C LEU A 476 -17.07 19.08 -3.67
N PHE A 477 -16.90 20.29 -4.18
CA PHE A 477 -15.80 21.15 -3.76
C PHE A 477 -16.20 22.64 -3.72
N LEU A 478 -15.52 23.38 -2.85
CA LEU A 478 -15.57 24.83 -2.73
C LEU A 478 -14.13 25.31 -2.56
N THR A 479 -13.70 26.32 -3.31
CA THR A 479 -12.40 26.96 -3.20
C THR A 479 -12.60 28.46 -3.06
N LEU A 480 -11.93 29.06 -2.07
CA LEU A 480 -12.01 30.47 -1.72
C LEU A 480 -10.60 31.05 -1.65
N ASN A 481 -10.37 32.20 -2.25
CA ASN A 481 -9.14 32.98 -2.07
C ASN A 481 -9.44 34.49 -2.16
N THR A 482 -8.40 35.31 -2.18
CA THR A 482 -8.53 36.77 -2.31
C THR A 482 -8.98 37.25 -3.68
N GLU A 483 -9.00 36.38 -4.70
CA GLU A 483 -9.43 36.71 -6.06
C GLU A 483 -10.89 36.32 -6.33
N GLY A 484 -11.38 35.23 -5.72
CA GLY A 484 -12.71 34.72 -6.03
C GLY A 484 -13.14 33.49 -5.23
N VAL A 485 -14.24 32.92 -5.71
CA VAL A 485 -14.79 31.63 -5.29
C VAL A 485 -14.97 30.73 -6.51
N TRP A 486 -14.62 29.45 -6.33
CA TRP A 486 -14.89 28.38 -7.29
C TRP A 486 -15.61 27.26 -6.56
N PHE A 487 -16.59 26.65 -7.21
CA PHE A 487 -17.32 25.56 -6.61
C PHE A 487 -17.84 24.63 -7.69
N GLY A 488 -18.10 23.40 -7.30
CA GLY A 488 -18.72 22.46 -8.21
C GLY A 488 -19.07 21.15 -7.56
N ALA A 489 -19.90 20.41 -8.26
CA ALA A 489 -20.40 19.12 -7.85
C ALA A 489 -20.52 18.18 -9.03
N MET A 490 -20.37 16.89 -8.77
CA MET A 490 -20.70 15.82 -9.70
C MET A 490 -21.66 14.87 -9.01
N VAL A 491 -22.77 14.58 -9.69
CA VAL A 491 -23.76 13.60 -9.27
C VAL A 491 -23.81 12.49 -10.29
N LYS A 492 -23.91 11.25 -9.80
CA LYS A 492 -23.93 10.07 -10.65
C LYS A 492 -25.18 9.24 -10.37
N ALA A 493 -25.81 8.80 -11.45
CA ALA A 493 -26.91 7.86 -11.40
C ALA A 493 -26.40 6.46 -11.07
N LYS A 494 -27.22 5.72 -10.30
CA LYS A 494 -26.96 4.30 -10.07
C LYS A 494 -26.95 3.55 -11.40
N ALA A 495 -26.04 2.59 -11.52
CA ALA A 495 -26.04 1.69 -12.66
C ALA A 495 -27.37 0.94 -12.71
N VAL A 496 -28.00 0.92 -13.89
CA VAL A 496 -29.24 0.16 -14.11
C VAL A 496 -28.88 -1.09 -14.89
N PRO A 497 -29.19 -2.30 -14.39
CA PRO A 497 -28.90 -3.53 -15.12
C PRO A 497 -29.73 -3.63 -16.40
N PRO A 498 -29.27 -4.37 -17.43
CA PRO A 498 -30.06 -4.64 -18.63
C PRO A 498 -31.42 -5.26 -18.31
N GLY A 499 -32.49 -4.67 -18.87
CA GLY A 499 -33.86 -5.16 -18.71
C GLY A 499 -34.40 -5.86 -19.95
N ASN A 500 -35.72 -6.08 -20.00
CA ASN A 500 -36.42 -6.61 -21.17
C ASN A 500 -36.62 -5.54 -22.28
N VAL A 501 -36.49 -4.27 -21.91
CA VAL A 501 -36.59 -3.10 -22.81
C VAL A 501 -35.42 -2.16 -22.54
N PRO A 502 -35.06 -1.27 -23.48
CA PRO A 502 -33.96 -0.34 -23.27
C PRO A 502 -34.19 0.52 -22.01
N GLN A 503 -33.18 0.64 -21.15
CA GLN A 503 -33.30 1.35 -19.87
C GLN A 503 -32.60 2.71 -19.97
N PRO A 504 -33.32 3.84 -19.91
CA PRO A 504 -32.70 5.16 -19.87
C PRO A 504 -32.02 5.39 -18.52
N ASN A 505 -30.86 6.04 -18.55
CA ASN A 505 -30.06 6.39 -17.40
C ASN A 505 -29.45 7.79 -17.59
N LEU A 506 -29.58 8.67 -16.60
CA LEU A 506 -29.05 10.04 -16.63
C LEU A 506 -27.54 10.13 -16.32
N GLY A 507 -26.85 8.99 -16.21
CA GLY A 507 -25.40 8.87 -16.14
C GLY A 507 -24.75 9.82 -15.15
N VAL A 508 -24.18 10.92 -15.64
CA VAL A 508 -23.44 11.90 -14.86
C VAL A 508 -23.97 13.30 -15.13
N ILE A 509 -24.11 14.11 -14.08
CA ILE A 509 -24.28 15.55 -14.20
C ILE A 509 -23.18 16.22 -13.39
N GLU A 510 -22.44 17.11 -14.03
CA GLU A 510 -21.36 17.87 -13.44
C GLU A 510 -21.61 19.38 -13.61
N VAL A 511 -21.47 20.12 -12.52
CA VAL A 511 -21.59 21.58 -12.50
C VAL A 511 -20.33 22.15 -11.89
N ASN A 512 -19.70 23.10 -12.57
CA ASN A 512 -18.60 23.90 -12.03
C ASN A 512 -18.92 25.37 -12.25
N ALA A 513 -18.71 26.22 -11.26
CA ALA A 513 -18.91 27.65 -11.36
C ALA A 513 -17.81 28.42 -10.65
N SER A 514 -17.57 29.65 -11.11
CA SER A 514 -16.59 30.53 -10.51
C SER A 514 -16.99 31.99 -10.62
N PHE A 515 -16.62 32.78 -9.62
CA PHE A 515 -16.86 34.20 -9.55
C PHE A 515 -15.63 34.91 -8.99
N LYS A 516 -15.18 35.99 -9.64
CA LYS A 516 -14.09 36.83 -9.14
C LYS A 516 -14.61 38.05 -8.37
N TRP A 517 -14.03 38.32 -7.20
CA TRP A 517 -14.39 39.46 -6.37
C TRP A 517 -14.13 40.79 -7.09
N GLY A 518 -15.03 41.76 -6.91
CA GLY A 518 -14.88 43.10 -7.50
C GLY A 518 -14.98 43.16 -9.03
N LEU A 519 -15.16 42.03 -9.70
CA LEU A 519 -15.36 41.92 -11.15
C LEU A 519 -16.76 41.37 -11.45
N SER A 520 -17.24 41.62 -12.66
CA SER A 520 -18.47 40.97 -13.18
C SER A 520 -18.15 39.65 -13.89
N ASP A 521 -17.02 39.04 -13.54
CA ASP A 521 -16.48 37.86 -14.21
C ASP A 521 -17.06 36.62 -13.53
N PHE A 522 -18.08 36.05 -14.18
CA PHE A 522 -18.74 34.82 -13.74
C PHE A 522 -18.64 33.77 -14.84
N LYS A 523 -18.32 32.54 -14.45
CA LYS A 523 -18.25 31.38 -15.34
C LYS A 523 -19.06 30.22 -14.75
N LEU A 524 -19.79 29.53 -15.60
CA LEU A 524 -20.56 28.33 -15.29
C LEU A 524 -20.33 27.30 -16.40
N ASP A 525 -19.91 26.10 -16.02
CA ASP A 525 -19.79 24.93 -16.88
C ASP A 525 -20.74 23.86 -16.37
N LEU A 526 -21.64 23.40 -17.23
CA LEU A 526 -22.52 22.27 -17.01
C LEU A 526 -22.14 21.17 -18.01
N TYR A 527 -21.84 19.98 -17.51
CA TYR A 527 -21.65 18.77 -18.30
C TYR A 527 -22.72 17.75 -17.92
N ALA A 528 -23.25 17.05 -18.91
CA ALA A 528 -24.21 15.99 -18.71
C ALA A 528 -23.90 14.81 -19.62
N GLU A 529 -24.08 13.61 -19.09
CA GLU A 529 -23.93 12.35 -19.80
C GLU A 529 -25.15 11.49 -19.50
N ALA A 530 -25.90 11.10 -20.51
CA ALA A 530 -27.02 10.19 -20.39
C ALA A 530 -26.82 9.02 -21.35
N PHE A 531 -27.28 7.83 -20.98
CA PHE A 531 -27.20 6.66 -21.85
C PHE A 531 -28.44 5.79 -21.76
N ILE A 532 -28.62 4.97 -22.80
CA ILE A 532 -29.65 3.94 -22.83
C ILE A 532 -28.93 2.58 -22.77
N VAL A 533 -29.16 1.85 -21.69
CA VAL A 533 -28.66 0.48 -21.53
C VAL A 533 -29.49 -0.44 -22.43
N PRO A 534 -28.85 -1.23 -23.31
CA PRO A 534 -29.59 -2.11 -24.21
C PRO A 534 -30.31 -3.22 -23.43
N PRO A 535 -31.40 -3.78 -23.98
CA PRO A 535 -32.04 -4.97 -23.43
C PRO A 535 -31.04 -6.13 -23.29
N ALA A 536 -31.27 -7.02 -22.34
CA ALA A 536 -30.45 -8.22 -22.16
C ALA A 536 -30.38 -9.08 -23.45
N SER A 537 -31.47 -9.09 -24.23
CA SER A 537 -31.60 -9.79 -25.51
C SER A 537 -30.94 -9.10 -26.71
N SER A 538 -30.44 -7.87 -26.55
CA SER A 538 -29.80 -7.12 -27.63
C SER A 538 -28.51 -7.79 -28.10
N THR A 539 -28.25 -7.79 -29.41
CA THR A 539 -26.96 -8.17 -30.00
C THR A 539 -25.88 -7.12 -29.74
N HIS A 540 -26.27 -5.86 -29.53
CA HIS A 540 -25.38 -4.76 -29.16
C HIS A 540 -25.37 -4.62 -27.64
N LYS A 541 -24.21 -4.83 -27.01
CA LYS A 541 -24.05 -4.79 -25.54
C LYS A 541 -23.62 -3.43 -25.02
N ASP A 542 -23.09 -2.57 -25.88
CA ASP A 542 -22.64 -1.24 -25.50
C ASP A 542 -23.82 -0.27 -25.34
N PRO A 543 -23.82 0.57 -24.29
CA PRO A 543 -24.84 1.61 -24.12
C PRO A 543 -24.80 2.66 -25.25
N ALA A 544 -25.97 3.13 -25.66
CA ALA A 544 -26.06 4.31 -26.52
C ALA A 544 -25.88 5.57 -25.67
N LEU A 545 -24.85 6.36 -25.96
CA LEU A 545 -24.41 7.49 -25.13
C LEU A 545 -24.78 8.85 -25.76
N LEU A 546 -25.28 9.77 -24.93
CA LEU A 546 -25.49 11.18 -25.24
C LEU A 546 -24.68 12.01 -24.25
N THR A 547 -23.78 12.85 -24.76
CA THR A 547 -23.04 13.83 -23.98
C THR A 547 -23.44 15.25 -24.36
N GLY A 548 -23.50 16.13 -23.36
CA GLY A 548 -23.84 17.54 -23.53
C GLY A 548 -22.96 18.42 -22.65
N LYS A 549 -22.58 19.59 -23.17
CA LYS A 549 -21.84 20.59 -22.42
C LYS A 549 -22.41 21.97 -22.69
N LEU A 550 -22.63 22.73 -21.64
CA LEU A 550 -23.00 24.14 -21.67
C LEU A 550 -21.95 24.94 -20.90
N THR A 551 -21.36 25.94 -21.55
CA THR A 551 -20.44 26.88 -20.93
C THR A 551 -21.03 28.28 -21.05
N TYR A 552 -21.18 28.96 -19.92
CA TYR A 552 -21.54 30.36 -19.83
C TYR A 552 -20.36 31.14 -19.25
N GLU A 553 -19.93 32.18 -19.97
CA GLU A 553 -18.89 33.09 -19.52
C GLU A 553 -19.40 34.53 -19.67
N ARG A 554 -19.41 35.26 -18.56
CA ARG A 554 -19.66 36.70 -18.57
C ARG A 554 -18.32 37.42 -18.66
N THR A 555 -18.02 37.97 -19.83
CA THR A 555 -16.87 38.87 -20.04
C THR A 555 -17.30 40.33 -19.90
N LYS A 556 -16.44 41.18 -19.35
CA LYS A 556 -16.66 42.65 -19.40
C LYS A 556 -16.77 43.06 -20.88
N ALA A 557 -17.77 43.88 -21.21
CA ALA A 557 -17.76 44.60 -22.47
C ALA A 557 -16.49 45.45 -22.51
N SER A 558 -15.66 45.26 -23.55
CA SER A 558 -14.51 46.12 -23.82
C SER A 558 -15.02 47.55 -24.01
N SER A 559 -14.80 48.43 -23.02
CA SER A 559 -15.06 49.87 -23.10
C SER A 559 -13.85 50.58 -23.70
#